data_AF-A0A5C9C3C8-F1
#
_entry.id   AF-A0A5C9C3C8-F1
#
_cell.length_a   1.000
_cell.length_b   1.000
_cell.length_c   1.000
_cell.angle_alpha   90.00
_cell.angle_beta   90.00
_cell.angle_gamma   90.00
#
_symmetry.space_group_name_H-M   'P 1'
#
loop_
_entity.id
_entity.type
_entity.pdbx_description
1 polymer ?
#
loop_
_entity_poly.entity_id
_entity_poly.type
_entity_poly.pdbx_seq_one_letter_code
_entity_poly.pdbx_strand_id
1 'polypeptide(L)'
;MNGGQTTAAFDDWKSLSPVQSVDRCGECHRSPTVFKPEDIKPENRPLTRFASIGLPLSRCFQFQKSRQHADGTAQRLDCLTCHDPHRPMPTDAQHYNNHCRDCHARPDSQDSDCPKQSIASDCVSCHMPKVRMNAPVAFTDHWIRVRPSPTKSDAVEAHKE
;
A
#
# COMPACT_ATOMS: atom_id res chain seq x y z
N MET A 1 32.25 28.18 -22.58
CA MET A 1 30.88 28.31 -22.05
C MET A 1 30.62 27.07 -21.22
N ASN A 2 30.55 27.25 -19.89
CA ASN A 2 30.26 26.20 -18.92
C ASN A 2 28.82 25.74 -19.04
N GLY A 3 28.60 24.43 -19.03
CA GLY A 3 27.28 23.81 -19.00
C GLY A 3 27.35 22.43 -18.38
N GLY A 4 27.99 22.32 -17.21
CA GLY A 4 27.92 21.12 -16.38
C GLY A 4 26.49 20.94 -15.90
N GLN A 5 25.75 20.05 -16.55
CA GLN A 5 24.49 19.55 -16.05
C GLN A 5 24.80 18.80 -14.75
N THR A 6 24.42 19.40 -13.64
CA THR A 6 24.53 18.81 -12.31
C THR A 6 23.71 17.52 -12.28
N THR A 7 24.36 16.41 -11.95
CA THR A 7 23.80 15.08 -11.69
C THR A 7 22.90 15.03 -10.43
N ALA A 8 22.21 16.12 -10.10
CA ALA A 8 21.24 16.14 -9.03
C ALA A 8 19.91 15.58 -9.56
N ALA A 9 19.27 14.70 -8.77
CA ALA A 9 17.83 14.37 -8.82
C ALA A 9 17.36 13.05 -9.49
N PHE A 10 18.18 11.99 -9.54
CA PHE A 10 17.63 10.63 -9.66
C PHE A 10 17.43 9.90 -8.33
N ASP A 11 18.19 10.25 -7.28
CA ASP A 11 18.33 9.38 -6.11
C ASP A 11 17.67 9.88 -4.81
N ASP A 12 17.11 11.08 -4.78
CA ASP A 12 16.50 11.60 -3.55
C ASP A 12 14.99 11.36 -3.51
N TRP A 13 14.60 10.07 -3.48
CA TRP A 13 13.19 9.69 -3.36
C TRP A 13 12.61 10.03 -1.98
N LYS A 14 13.49 10.22 -0.99
CA LYS A 14 13.11 10.55 0.39
C LYS A 14 12.62 11.99 0.54
N SER A 15 13.08 12.91 -0.30
CA SER A 15 12.58 14.30 -0.31
C SER A 15 11.27 14.49 -1.07
N LEU A 16 10.82 13.49 -1.85
CA LEU A 16 9.53 13.55 -2.52
C LEU A 16 8.39 13.52 -1.50
N SER A 17 7.33 14.27 -1.78
CA SER A 17 6.05 14.06 -1.09
C SER A 17 5.52 12.64 -1.39
N PRO A 18 4.66 12.08 -0.53
CA PRO A 18 4.05 10.77 -0.77
C PRO A 18 3.43 10.60 -2.15
N VAL A 19 2.72 11.61 -2.65
CA VAL A 19 2.09 11.60 -3.98
C VAL A 19 3.15 11.59 -5.08
N GLN A 20 4.18 12.44 -4.97
CA GLN A 20 5.28 12.46 -5.93
C GLN A 20 6.06 11.14 -5.94
N SER A 21 6.21 10.48 -4.79
CA SER A 21 6.83 9.16 -4.68
C SER A 21 6.00 8.11 -5.43
N VAL A 22 4.67 8.11 -5.25
CA VAL A 22 3.75 7.23 -5.99
C VAL A 22 3.83 7.48 -7.49
N ASP A 23 3.82 8.74 -7.93
CA ASP A 23 3.91 9.10 -9.35
C ASP A 23 5.22 8.62 -9.96
N ARG A 24 6.34 8.83 -9.24
CA ARG A 24 7.67 8.40 -9.67
C ARG A 24 7.77 6.88 -9.78
N CYS A 25 7.27 6.13 -8.80
CA CYS A 25 7.18 4.67 -8.90
C CYS A 25 6.27 4.24 -10.06
N GLY A 26 5.19 4.99 -10.31
CA GLY A 26 4.22 4.76 -11.38
C GLY A 26 4.79 4.90 -12.79
N GLU A 27 5.89 5.63 -13.00
CA GLU A 27 6.58 5.72 -14.29
C GLU A 27 6.98 4.32 -14.80
N CYS A 28 7.37 3.41 -13.90
CA CYS A 28 7.73 2.03 -14.21
C CYS A 28 6.67 1.01 -13.78
N HIS A 29 5.99 1.23 -12.64
CA HIS A 29 5.01 0.30 -12.06
C HIS A 29 3.56 0.55 -12.49
N ARG A 30 3.38 1.32 -13.57
CA ARG A 30 2.10 1.81 -14.13
C ARG A 30 1.52 2.95 -13.28
N SER A 31 1.38 4.13 -13.88
CA SER A 31 0.82 5.29 -13.19
C SER A 31 -0.71 5.19 -13.07
N PRO A 32 -1.33 5.70 -11.99
CA PRO A 32 -2.78 5.84 -11.92
C PRO A 32 -3.36 6.72 -13.03
N THR A 33 -2.58 7.64 -13.62
CA THR A 33 -3.05 8.58 -14.64
C THR A 33 -3.41 7.94 -15.98
N VAL A 34 -3.01 6.68 -16.20
CA VAL A 34 -3.29 5.95 -17.44
C VAL A 34 -4.63 5.19 -17.41
N PHE A 35 -5.36 5.25 -16.30
CA PHE A 35 -6.69 4.65 -16.12
C PHE A 35 -7.75 5.72 -16.10
N LYS A 36 -8.94 5.38 -16.61
CA LYS A 36 -10.10 6.26 -16.47
C LYS A 36 -10.65 6.15 -15.04
N PRO A 37 -11.14 7.24 -14.44
CA PRO A 37 -11.68 7.21 -13.08
C PRO A 37 -12.75 6.11 -12.85
N GLU A 38 -13.61 5.87 -13.84
CA GLU A 38 -14.66 4.84 -13.80
C GLU A 38 -14.14 3.39 -13.79
N ASP A 39 -12.89 3.19 -14.19
CA ASP A 39 -12.22 1.90 -14.17
C ASP A 39 -11.54 1.63 -12.82
N ILE A 40 -11.31 2.67 -11.99
CA ILE A 40 -10.67 2.57 -10.69
C ILE A 40 -11.72 2.20 -9.63
N LYS A 41 -12.01 0.89 -9.54
CA LYS A 41 -13.01 0.34 -8.62
C LYS A 41 -12.62 -1.05 -8.10
N PRO A 42 -13.12 -1.46 -6.91
CA PRO A 42 -12.77 -2.74 -6.31
C PRO A 42 -13.02 -3.97 -7.19
N GLU A 43 -14.01 -3.90 -8.07
CA GLU A 43 -14.41 -5.00 -8.95
C GLU A 43 -13.44 -5.21 -10.11
N ASN A 44 -12.64 -4.19 -10.45
CA ASN A 44 -11.60 -4.27 -11.46
C ASN A 44 -10.34 -4.95 -10.88
N ARG A 45 -10.44 -6.27 -10.66
CA ARG A 45 -9.38 -7.11 -10.08
C ARG A 45 -7.99 -6.92 -10.72
N PRO A 46 -7.84 -6.71 -12.06
CA PRO A 46 -6.54 -6.40 -12.65
C PRO A 46 -5.76 -5.24 -12.00
N LEU A 47 -6.44 -4.29 -11.35
CA LEU A 47 -5.79 -3.17 -10.67
C LEU A 47 -4.92 -3.60 -9.49
N THR A 48 -5.19 -4.76 -8.88
CA THR A 48 -4.40 -5.30 -7.76
C THR A 48 -2.93 -5.54 -8.14
N ARG A 49 -2.61 -5.65 -9.43
CA ARG A 49 -1.22 -5.75 -9.91
C ARG A 49 -0.42 -4.45 -9.72
N PHE A 50 -1.09 -3.30 -9.63
CA PHE A 50 -0.47 -1.98 -9.70
C PHE A 50 -0.57 -1.27 -8.34
N ALA A 51 0.46 -1.43 -7.51
CA ALA A 51 0.51 -0.85 -6.17
C ALA A 51 0.39 0.69 -6.16
N SER A 52 0.93 1.35 -7.18
CA SER A 52 0.83 2.79 -7.45
C SER A 52 -0.60 3.30 -7.64
N ILE A 53 -1.55 2.42 -7.95
CA ILE A 53 -2.98 2.76 -8.03
C ILE A 53 -3.65 2.50 -6.69
N GLY A 54 -3.42 1.32 -6.10
CA GLY A 54 -4.09 0.91 -4.87
C GLY A 54 -3.71 1.73 -3.65
N LEU A 55 -2.40 1.95 -3.43
CA LEU A 55 -1.89 2.65 -2.25
C LEU A 55 -2.55 4.03 -2.04
N PRO A 56 -2.60 4.94 -3.04
CA PRO A 56 -3.20 6.25 -2.85
C PRO A 56 -4.72 6.26 -2.63
N LEU A 57 -5.42 5.16 -2.94
CA LEU A 57 -6.86 5.01 -2.65
C LEU A 57 -7.13 4.59 -1.20
N SER A 58 -6.09 4.21 -0.46
CA SER A 58 -6.20 3.76 0.92
C SER A 58 -6.43 4.94 1.86
N ARG A 59 -7.33 4.78 2.84
CA ARG A 59 -7.56 5.85 3.84
C ARG A 59 -6.29 6.20 4.60
N CYS A 60 -5.45 5.23 4.93
CA CYS A 60 -4.17 5.50 5.60
C CYS A 60 -3.27 6.42 4.77
N PHE A 61 -3.23 6.29 3.44
CA PHE A 61 -2.47 7.19 2.58
C PHE A 61 -3.12 8.58 2.48
N GLN A 62 -4.43 8.64 2.26
CA GLN A 62 -5.20 9.89 2.10
C GLN A 62 -5.17 10.76 3.36
N PHE A 63 -5.16 10.12 4.54
CA PHE A 63 -5.21 10.78 5.83
C PHE A 63 -3.87 10.69 6.59
N GLN A 64 -2.76 10.31 5.95
CA GLN A 64 -1.47 10.13 6.66
C GLN A 64 -0.99 11.39 7.39
N LYS A 65 -1.34 12.58 6.89
CA LYS A 65 -0.96 13.87 7.52
C LYS A 65 -1.65 14.13 8.86
N SER A 66 -2.75 13.44 9.16
CA SER A 66 -3.40 13.50 10.47
C SER A 66 -2.81 12.48 11.46
N ARG A 67 -1.76 11.75 11.06
CA ARG A 67 -1.09 10.73 11.86
C ARG A 67 0.32 11.17 12.21
N GLN A 68 0.81 10.68 13.34
CA GLN A 68 2.14 10.94 13.87
C GLN A 68 2.70 9.66 14.50
N HIS A 69 4.01 9.50 14.52
CA HIS A 69 4.69 8.46 15.30
C HIS A 69 4.43 8.66 16.80
N ALA A 70 4.71 7.64 17.61
CA ALA A 70 4.54 7.70 19.07
C ALA A 70 5.36 8.84 19.71
N ASP A 71 6.48 9.22 19.11
CA ASP A 71 7.34 10.34 19.54
C ASP A 71 6.85 11.73 19.07
N GLY A 72 5.71 11.80 18.38
CA GLY A 72 5.12 13.04 17.87
C GLY A 72 5.64 13.48 16.50
N THR A 73 6.59 12.77 15.90
CA THR A 73 7.08 13.10 14.54
C THR A 73 6.02 12.80 13.48
N ALA A 74 6.02 13.60 12.41
CA ALA A 74 5.06 13.44 11.32
C ALA A 74 5.28 12.13 10.57
N GLN A 75 4.19 11.40 10.31
CA GLN A 75 4.23 10.15 9.55
C GLN A 75 4.34 10.42 8.05
N ARG A 76 5.03 9.51 7.36
CA ARG A 76 5.15 9.50 5.91
C ARG A 76 4.91 8.08 5.40
N LEU A 77 3.80 7.89 4.69
CA LEU A 77 3.45 6.64 4.03
C LEU A 77 3.64 6.78 2.51
N ASP A 78 4.60 6.03 1.97
CA ASP A 78 4.81 5.81 0.55
C ASP A 78 5.35 4.40 0.28
N CYS A 79 5.83 4.14 -0.94
CA CYS A 79 6.38 2.83 -1.33
C CYS A 79 7.58 2.41 -0.46
N LEU A 80 8.41 3.38 -0.06
CA LEU A 80 9.65 3.16 0.68
C LEU A 80 9.43 2.93 2.17
N THR A 81 8.24 3.23 2.69
CA THR A 81 7.86 2.88 4.06
C THR A 81 7.95 1.37 4.28
N CYS A 82 7.49 0.57 3.31
CA CYS A 82 7.37 -0.87 3.50
C CYS A 82 8.55 -1.67 2.93
N HIS A 83 9.19 -1.22 1.84
CA HIS A 83 10.26 -1.98 1.20
C HIS A 83 11.32 -1.11 0.53
N ASP A 84 12.54 -1.64 0.46
CA ASP A 84 13.62 -1.09 -0.35
C ASP A 84 13.53 -1.70 -1.77
N PRO A 85 13.30 -0.91 -2.82
CA PRO A 85 13.19 -1.39 -4.20
C PRO A 85 14.50 -1.94 -4.76
N HIS A 86 15.65 -1.70 -4.11
CA HIS A 86 16.95 -2.27 -4.48
C HIS A 86 17.28 -3.58 -3.75
N ARG A 87 16.37 -4.07 -2.91
CA ARG A 87 16.53 -5.30 -2.14
C ARG A 87 15.42 -6.30 -2.49
N PRO A 88 15.65 -7.59 -2.23
CA PRO A 88 14.58 -8.57 -2.27
C PRO A 88 13.42 -8.15 -1.37
N MET A 89 12.20 -8.34 -1.86
CA MET A 89 10.99 -8.02 -1.09
C MET A 89 10.92 -8.89 0.17
N PRO A 90 10.68 -8.32 1.36
CA PRO A 90 10.41 -9.10 2.56
C PRO A 90 9.24 -10.06 2.36
N THR A 91 9.32 -11.26 2.92
CA THR A 91 8.25 -12.27 2.81
C THR A 91 7.50 -12.48 4.12
N ASP A 92 8.04 -11.96 5.22
CA ASP A 92 7.46 -12.08 6.55
C ASP A 92 6.32 -11.07 6.75
N ALA A 93 5.15 -11.57 7.15
CA ALA A 93 3.99 -10.73 7.47
C ALA A 93 4.27 -9.82 8.67
N GLN A 94 5.10 -10.24 9.63
CA GLN A 94 5.41 -9.44 10.81
C GLN A 94 6.14 -8.15 10.44
N HIS A 95 7.03 -8.17 9.44
CA HIS A 95 7.67 -6.97 8.89
C HIS A 95 6.64 -5.91 8.51
N TYR A 96 5.62 -6.28 7.74
CA TYR A 96 4.56 -5.36 7.31
C TYR A 96 3.63 -4.94 8.44
N ASN A 97 3.27 -5.87 9.32
CA ASN A 97 2.42 -5.57 10.48
C ASN A 97 3.09 -4.57 11.44
N ASN A 98 4.43 -4.58 11.54
CA ASN A 98 5.16 -3.56 12.30
C ASN A 98 4.99 -2.16 11.69
N HIS A 99 5.12 -2.01 10.37
CA HIS A 99 4.87 -0.73 9.68
C HIS A 99 3.44 -0.22 9.89
N CYS A 100 2.44 -1.11 9.94
CA CYS A 100 1.09 -0.71 10.31
C CYS A 100 1.04 -0.12 11.72
N ARG A 101 1.70 -0.78 12.68
CA ARG A 101 1.70 -0.40 14.10
C ARG A 101 2.41 0.93 14.39
N ASP A 102 3.36 1.34 13.55
CA ASP A 102 4.02 2.65 13.71
C ASP A 102 3.03 3.82 13.74
N CYS A 103 1.91 3.69 13.02
CA CYS A 103 0.81 4.66 13.04
C CYS A 103 -0.36 4.23 13.93
N HIS A 104 -0.66 2.93 13.99
CA HIS A 104 -1.94 2.41 14.49
C HIS A 104 -1.89 1.86 15.94
N ALA A 105 -0.71 1.72 16.56
CA ALA A 105 -0.59 1.19 17.93
C ALA A 105 -0.66 2.26 19.05
N ARG A 106 -1.17 3.46 18.75
CA ARG A 106 -1.18 4.58 19.71
C ARG A 106 -2.46 4.60 20.57
N PRO A 107 -2.34 4.88 21.89
CA PRO A 107 -3.50 4.98 22.79
C PRO A 107 -4.48 6.10 22.45
N ASP A 108 -4.00 7.17 21.81
CA ASP A 108 -4.78 8.34 21.39
C ASP A 108 -5.23 8.29 19.93
N SER A 109 -4.91 7.20 19.21
CA SER A 109 -5.44 7.01 17.88
C SER A 109 -6.95 6.83 17.97
N GLN A 110 -7.71 7.65 17.23
CA GLN A 110 -9.13 7.41 16.98
C GLN A 110 -9.37 6.17 16.09
N ASP A 111 -8.35 5.33 15.91
CA ASP A 111 -8.54 3.99 15.42
C ASP A 111 -9.14 3.22 16.58
N SER A 112 -10.44 3.43 16.78
CA SER A 112 -11.29 2.55 17.55
C SER A 112 -10.80 1.12 17.31
N ASP A 113 -10.48 0.40 18.39
CA ASP A 113 -10.13 -1.02 18.40
C ASP A 113 -10.74 -1.69 17.17
N CYS A 114 -9.91 -2.28 16.30
CA CYS A 114 -10.44 -3.01 15.15
C CYS A 114 -11.53 -3.94 15.72
N PRO A 115 -12.81 -3.76 15.34
CA PRO A 115 -13.92 -4.31 16.13
C PRO A 115 -13.94 -5.84 16.11
N LYS A 116 -13.07 -6.45 15.30
CA LYS A 116 -12.89 -7.89 15.15
C LYS A 116 -11.63 -8.43 15.83
N GLN A 117 -10.56 -7.63 15.99
CA GLN A 117 -9.24 -8.13 16.39
C GLN A 117 -8.41 -7.07 17.10
N SER A 118 -7.55 -7.48 18.04
CA SER A 118 -6.57 -6.60 18.68
C SER A 118 -5.58 -6.02 17.66
N ILE A 119 -5.03 -4.84 17.93
CA ILE A 119 -3.96 -4.22 17.12
C ILE A 119 -2.65 -5.05 17.07
N ALA A 120 -2.48 -6.00 18.00
CA ALA A 120 -1.39 -6.96 17.97
C ALA A 120 -1.58 -8.08 16.94
N SER A 121 -2.74 -8.16 16.30
CA SER A 121 -3.09 -9.21 15.34
C SER A 121 -2.46 -8.99 13.96
N ASP A 122 -2.75 -9.89 13.03
CA ASP A 122 -2.29 -9.82 11.65
C ASP A 122 -3.10 -8.82 10.82
N CYS A 123 -2.49 -7.69 10.46
CA CYS A 123 -3.14 -6.62 9.73
C CYS A 123 -3.28 -6.98 8.24
N VAL A 124 -2.23 -7.55 7.66
CA VAL A 124 -2.12 -7.73 6.20
C VAL A 124 -3.06 -8.80 5.64
N SER A 125 -3.44 -9.83 6.39
CA SER A 125 -4.40 -10.83 5.90
C SER A 125 -5.79 -10.26 5.62
N CYS A 126 -6.22 -9.25 6.39
CA CYS A 126 -7.53 -8.62 6.23
C CYS A 126 -7.46 -7.34 5.39
N HIS A 127 -6.44 -6.50 5.60
CA HIS A 127 -6.35 -5.19 4.96
C HIS A 127 -5.62 -5.20 3.62
N MET A 128 -4.75 -6.18 3.38
CA MET A 128 -3.95 -6.32 2.15
C MET A 128 -3.97 -7.76 1.62
N PRO A 129 -5.16 -8.36 1.42
CA PRO A 129 -5.25 -9.76 1.04
C PRO A 129 -4.66 -10.01 -0.35
N LYS A 130 -4.19 -11.23 -0.59
CA LYS A 130 -3.83 -11.67 -1.94
C LYS A 130 -5.11 -11.84 -2.79
N VAL A 131 -5.13 -11.23 -3.97
CA VAL A 131 -6.18 -11.39 -4.98
C VAL A 131 -5.65 -12.30 -6.08
N ARG A 132 -6.37 -13.39 -6.33
CA ARG A 132 -6.07 -14.33 -7.43
C ARG A 132 -6.60 -13.76 -8.75
N MET A 133 -5.77 -13.77 -9.78
CA MET A 133 -6.17 -13.34 -11.13
C MET A 133 -6.47 -14.55 -12.01
N ASN A 134 -5.51 -15.47 -12.08
CA ASN A 134 -5.56 -16.75 -12.76
C ASN A 134 -4.59 -17.69 -12.05
N ALA A 135 -4.89 -18.98 -11.89
CA ALA A 135 -3.94 -19.90 -11.27
C ALA A 135 -2.67 -20.02 -12.15
N PRO A 136 -1.45 -19.96 -11.60
CA PRO A 136 -1.07 -19.88 -10.17
C PRO A 136 -0.75 -18.44 -9.66
N VAL A 137 -1.14 -17.40 -10.38
CA VAL A 137 -0.74 -16.00 -10.14
C VAL A 137 -1.68 -15.27 -9.18
N ALA A 138 -1.11 -14.73 -8.10
CA ALA A 138 -1.80 -13.86 -7.13
C ALA A 138 -0.96 -12.64 -6.80
N PHE A 139 -1.62 -11.51 -6.54
CA PHE A 139 -0.98 -10.24 -6.16
C PHE A 139 -1.55 -9.74 -4.83
N THR A 140 -0.72 -9.08 -4.03
CA THR A 140 -1.16 -8.40 -2.80
C THR A 140 -1.94 -7.13 -3.16
N ASP A 141 -3.15 -6.98 -2.63
CA ASP A 141 -3.92 -5.74 -2.80
C ASP A 141 -3.32 -4.60 -1.97
N HIS A 142 -2.82 -3.58 -2.67
CA HIS A 142 -2.27 -2.37 -2.04
C HIS A 142 -3.34 -1.30 -1.81
N TRP A 143 -4.60 -1.54 -2.20
CA TRP A 143 -5.71 -0.71 -1.72
C TRP A 143 -6.11 -1.16 -0.32
N ILE A 144 -5.35 -0.67 0.66
CA ILE A 144 -5.40 -1.05 2.07
C ILE A 144 -6.75 -0.66 2.68
N ARG A 145 -7.61 -1.67 2.90
CA ARG A 145 -8.96 -1.51 3.47
C ARG A 145 -9.52 -2.81 3.99
N VAL A 146 -10.46 -2.73 4.93
CA VAL A 146 -11.30 -3.89 5.25
C VAL A 146 -12.22 -4.16 4.06
N ARG A 147 -12.14 -5.36 3.49
CA ARG A 147 -13.08 -5.80 2.45
C ARG A 147 -14.35 -6.38 3.10
N PRO A 148 -15.53 -6.19 2.48
CA PRO A 148 -16.67 -7.04 2.77
C PRO A 148 -16.24 -8.51 2.60
N SER A 149 -16.71 -9.41 3.46
CA SER A 149 -16.38 -10.83 3.36
C SER A 149 -16.68 -11.32 1.94
N PRO A 150 -15.79 -12.14 1.33
CA PRO A 150 -16.01 -12.65 -0.02
C PRO A 150 -17.37 -13.35 -0.07
N THR A 151 -18.20 -12.97 -1.03
CA THR A 151 -19.40 -13.74 -1.37
C THR A 151 -18.94 -15.08 -1.95
N LYS A 152 -19.79 -16.11 -1.86
CA LYS A 152 -19.45 -17.51 -2.22
C LYS A 152 -18.81 -17.66 -3.62
N SER A 153 -18.98 -16.72 -4.54
CA SER A 153 -18.34 -16.72 -5.87
C SER A 153 -16.82 -16.54 -5.83
N ASP A 154 -16.26 -15.82 -4.84
CA ASP A 154 -14.82 -15.64 -4.68
C ASP A 154 -14.12 -16.88 -4.08
N ALA A 155 -14.89 -17.77 -3.43
CA ALA A 155 -14.39 -19.01 -2.82
C ALA A 155 -14.35 -20.20 -3.80
N VAL A 156 -15.15 -20.17 -4.88
CA VAL A 156 -15.25 -21.26 -5.86
C VAL A 156 -13.95 -21.46 -6.66
N GLU A 157 -13.16 -20.39 -6.86
CA GLU A 157 -11.85 -20.50 -7.53
C GLU A 157 -10.69 -20.88 -6.59
N ALA A 158 -10.90 -20.90 -5.28
CA ALA A 158 -9.86 -21.27 -4.31
C ALA A 158 -9.77 -22.78 -4.05
N HIS A 159 -10.71 -23.58 -4.59
CA HIS A 159 -10.87 -25.01 -4.30
C HIS A 159 -10.83 -25.91 -5.54
N LYS A 160 -10.30 -25.43 -6.68
CA LYS A 160 -9.91 -26.33 -7.77
C LYS A 160 -8.39 -26.48 -7.76
N GLU A 161 -8.00 -27.73 -7.58
CA GLU A 161 -6.69 -28.33 -7.27
C GLU A 161 -5.53 -27.88 -8.17
#